data_AF-A0A7W2EEU3-F1
#
_entry.id   AF-A0A7W2EEU3-F1
#
_cell.length_a   1.000
_cell.length_b   1.000
_cell.length_c   1.000
_cell.angle_alpha   90.00
_cell.angle_beta   90.00
_cell.angle_gamma   90.00
#
_symmetry.space_group_name_H-M   'P 1'
#
loop_
_entity.id
_entity.type
_entity.pdbx_description
1 polymer ?
#
loop_
_entity_poly.entity_id
_entity_poly.type
_entity_poly.pdbx_seq_one_letter_code
_entity_poly.pdbx_strand_id
1 'polypeptide(L)'
;MNAAIFDSHKYAKRLIDAGVTPQAAGVHAEVLLEVMSQIAGGSMSGERMEARLGTRMDQMAADANARFGAVDARFDKVDAKIDQLASELHAQIADAKADMVRMMVGLSVLQLALISALLLKLTH
;
A
#
# COMPACT_ATOMS: atom_id res chain seq x y z
N MET A 1 35.79 -4.00 14.14
CA MET A 1 36.97 -3.13 13.96
C MET A 1 37.55 -2.87 15.34
N ASN A 2 38.80 -3.24 15.61
CA ASN A 2 39.43 -3.00 16.91
C ASN A 2 39.52 -1.49 17.12
N ALA A 3 38.74 -0.95 18.05
CA ALA A 3 38.93 0.39 18.56
C ALA A 3 40.30 0.40 19.23
N ALA A 4 41.33 0.82 18.50
CA ALA A 4 42.60 1.18 19.08
C ALA A 4 42.30 2.34 20.03
N ILE A 5 42.18 2.04 21.32
CA ILE A 5 41.89 3.00 22.37
C ILE A 5 42.99 4.06 22.29
N PHE A 6 42.62 5.29 21.94
CA PHE A 6 43.55 6.40 21.83
C PHE A 6 44.18 6.65 23.21
N ASP A 7 45.50 6.43 23.32
CA ASP A 7 46.25 6.62 24.55
C ASP A 7 46.76 8.08 24.62
N SER A 8 45.98 8.92 25.29
CA SER A 8 46.27 10.34 25.49
C SER A 8 47.63 10.57 26.18
N HIS A 9 48.02 9.72 27.14
CA HIS A 9 49.29 9.83 27.85
C HIS A 9 50.48 9.53 26.94
N LYS A 10 50.40 8.45 26.15
CA LYS A 10 51.44 8.10 25.18
C LYS A 10 51.57 9.16 24.07
N TYR A 11 50.47 9.77 23.67
CA TYR A 11 50.45 10.86 22.71
C TYR A 11 51.08 12.15 23.28
N ALA A 12 50.71 12.55 24.50
CA ALA A 12 51.32 13.69 25.19
C ALA A 12 52.84 13.50 25.36
N LYS A 13 53.29 12.30 25.72
CA LYS A 13 54.73 12.00 25.85
C LYS A 13 55.48 12.20 24.53
N ARG A 14 54.91 11.76 23.41
CA ARG A 14 55.50 11.97 22.08
C ARG A 14 55.59 13.44 21.67
N LEU A 15 54.61 14.26 22.07
CA LEU A 15 54.65 15.71 21.83
C LEU A 15 55.78 16.37 22.64
N ILE A 16 55.96 15.95 23.89
CA ILE A 16 57.06 16.42 24.74
C ILE A 16 58.42 16.03 24.15
N ASP A 17 58.56 14.78 23.70
CA ASP A 17 59.79 14.29 23.03
C ASP A 17 60.08 15.06 21.73
N ALA A 18 59.06 15.64 21.09
CA ALA A 18 59.17 16.49 19.90
C ALA A 18 59.44 17.97 20.21
N GLY A 19 59.62 18.35 21.48
CA GLY A 19 59.94 19.71 21.92
C GLY A 19 58.73 20.59 22.25
N VAL A 20 57.52 20.04 22.33
CA VAL A 20 56.32 20.76 22.80
C VAL A 20 56.38 20.88 24.32
N THR A 21 55.93 22.01 24.87
CA THR A 21 55.90 22.18 26.33
C THR A 21 54.96 21.17 26.99
N PRO A 22 55.25 20.68 28.22
CA PRO A 22 54.43 19.69 28.90
C PRO A 22 52.96 20.11 29.05
N GLN A 23 52.71 21.40 29.29
CA GLN A 23 51.34 21.92 29.40
C GLN A 23 50.62 21.89 28.04
N ALA A 24 51.27 22.32 26.96
CA ALA A 24 50.66 22.32 25.62
C ALA A 24 50.42 20.89 25.10
N ALA A 25 51.33 19.95 25.41
CA ALA A 25 51.20 18.55 25.05
C ALA A 25 49.99 17.86 25.74
N GLY A 26 49.76 18.17 27.02
CA GLY A 26 48.60 17.67 27.77
C GLY A 26 47.28 18.18 27.18
N VAL A 27 47.19 19.50 26.95
CA VAL A 27 45.99 20.11 26.35
C VAL A 27 45.72 19.57 24.95
N HIS A 28 46.75 19.38 24.12
CA HIS A 28 46.59 18.77 22.79
C HIS A 28 46.07 17.33 22.86
N ALA A 29 46.56 16.53 23.81
CA ALA A 29 46.14 15.14 23.97
C ALA A 29 44.69 15.02 24.46
N GLU A 30 44.30 15.93 25.35
CA GLU A 30 42.94 16.00 25.89
C GLU A 30 41.92 16.42 24.82
N VAL A 31 42.18 17.50 24.08
CA VAL A 31 41.31 17.95 22.98
C VAL A 31 41.19 16.88 21.89
N LEU A 32 42.30 16.21 21.54
CA LEU A 32 42.26 15.15 20.53
C LEU A 32 41.42 13.96 21.00
N LEU A 33 41.54 13.56 22.27
CA LEU A 33 40.71 12.51 22.86
C LEU A 33 39.22 12.90 22.84
N GLU A 34 38.89 14.15 23.16
CA GLU A 34 37.51 14.65 23.13
C GLU A 34 36.92 14.62 21.71
N VAL A 35 37.66 15.11 20.71
CA VAL A 35 37.23 15.09 19.31
C VAL A 35 37.06 13.65 18.80
N MET A 36 37.98 12.74 19.13
CA MET A 36 37.84 11.33 18.74
C MET A 36 36.64 10.66 19.40
N SER A 37 36.37 10.97 20.66
CA SER A 37 35.18 10.49 21.38
C SER A 37 33.88 11.01 20.73
N GLN A 38 33.83 12.29 20.36
CA GLN A 38 32.69 12.86 19.63
C GLN A 38 32.49 12.20 18.26
N ILE A 39 33.56 11.98 17.49
CA ILE A 39 33.48 11.31 16.18
C ILE A 39 32.98 9.88 16.33
N ALA A 40 33.49 9.13 17.31
CA ALA A 40 33.05 7.77 17.59
C ALA A 40 31.57 7.73 18.01
N GLY A 41 31.15 8.64 18.89
CA GLY A 41 29.74 8.77 19.31
C GLY A 41 28.80 9.16 18.16
N GLY A 42 29.25 10.05 17.28
CA GLY A 42 28.53 10.44 16.07
C GLY A 42 28.36 9.28 15.10
N SER A 43 29.42 8.50 14.87
CA SER A 43 29.37 7.34 13.97
C SER A 43 28.42 6.25 14.48
N MET A 44 28.47 5.95 15.79
CA MET A 44 27.52 5.01 16.42
C MET A 44 26.07 5.52 16.36
N SER A 45 25.87 6.83 16.39
CA SER A 45 24.55 7.45 16.23
C SER A 45 24.04 7.34 14.79
N GLY A 46 24.93 7.44 13.80
CA GLY A 46 24.65 7.22 12.39
C GLY A 46 24.16 5.79 12.12
N GLU A 47 24.92 4.78 12.56
CA GLU A 47 24.54 3.36 12.38
C GLU A 47 23.18 3.04 13.02
N ARG A 48 22.91 3.58 14.21
CA ARG A 48 21.61 3.41 14.88
C ARG A 48 20.48 4.10 14.12
N MET A 49 20.74 5.25 13.51
CA MET A 49 19.77 5.96 12.69
C MET A 49 19.46 5.16 11.42
N GLU A 50 20.48 4.65 10.73
CA GLU A 50 20.32 3.81 9.54
C GLU A 50 19.51 2.54 9.85
N ALA A 51 19.83 1.85 10.95
CA ALA A 51 19.05 0.68 11.37
C ALA A 51 17.58 1.01 11.67
N ARG A 52 17.31 2.16 12.32
CA ARG A 52 15.95 2.64 12.56
C ARG A 52 15.21 3.04 11.28
N LEU A 53 15.92 3.61 10.30
CA LEU A 53 15.35 3.98 9.02
C LEU A 53 15.03 2.73 8.18
N GLY A 54 15.94 1.76 8.14
CA GLY A 54 15.72 0.47 7.46
C GLY A 54 14.48 -0.24 8.01
N THR A 55 14.43 -0.42 9.33
CA THR A 55 13.24 -1.04 9.98
C THR A 55 11.94 -0.27 9.74
N ARG A 56 11.96 1.07 9.71
CA ARG A 56 10.78 1.87 9.37
C ARG A 56 10.38 1.72 7.91
N MET A 57 11.34 1.66 6.99
CA MET A 57 11.06 1.43 5.57
C MET A 57 10.47 0.05 5.34
N ASP A 58 11.00 -0.99 5.99
CA ASP A 58 10.46 -2.35 5.91
C ASP A 58 9.02 -2.41 6.44
N GLN A 59 8.75 -1.76 7.58
CA GLN A 59 7.40 -1.64 8.13
C GLN A 59 6.45 -0.89 7.19
N MET A 60 6.91 0.20 6.58
CA MET A 60 6.12 0.98 5.64
C MET A 60 5.81 0.18 4.36
N ALA A 61 6.78 -0.57 3.85
CA ALA A 61 6.60 -1.46 2.72
C ALA A 61 5.60 -2.58 3.04
N ALA A 62 5.68 -3.18 4.23
CA ALA A 62 4.74 -4.19 4.69
C ALA A 62 3.30 -3.65 4.84
N ASP A 63 3.12 -2.47 5.45
CA ASP A 63 1.81 -1.82 5.58
C ASP A 63 1.22 -1.46 4.21
N ALA A 64 2.05 -0.92 3.30
CA ALA A 64 1.64 -0.63 1.93
C ALA A 64 1.17 -1.90 1.21
N ASN A 65 1.96 -2.98 1.27
CA ASN A 65 1.60 -4.26 0.66
C ASN A 65 0.29 -4.83 1.23
N ALA A 66 0.09 -4.76 2.55
CA ALA A 66 -1.15 -5.20 3.18
C ALA A 66 -2.36 -4.39 2.72
N ARG A 67 -2.20 -3.06 2.58
CA ARG A 67 -3.26 -2.17 2.08
C ARG A 67 -3.59 -2.45 0.62
N PHE A 68 -2.58 -2.65 -0.24
CA PHE A 68 -2.80 -3.01 -1.64
C PHE A 68 -3.53 -4.35 -1.77
N GLY A 69 -3.11 -5.38 -1.02
CA GLY A 69 -3.82 -6.65 -1.00
C GLY A 69 -5.28 -6.54 -0.52
N ALA A 70 -5.55 -5.67 0.45
CA ALA A 70 -6.93 -5.39 0.89
C ALA A 70 -7.76 -4.64 -0.17
N VAL A 71 -7.13 -3.82 -1.01
CA VAL A 71 -7.77 -3.14 -2.13
C VAL A 71 -8.08 -4.14 -3.25
N ASP A 72 -7.15 -5.02 -3.60
CA ASP A 72 -7.37 -6.08 -4.59
C ASP A 72 -8.56 -6.97 -4.21
N ALA A 73 -8.62 -7.42 -2.96
CA ALA A 73 -9.76 -8.21 -2.46
C ALA A 73 -11.10 -7.45 -2.51
N ARG A 74 -11.08 -6.11 -2.40
CA ARG A 74 -12.29 -5.29 -2.58
C ARG A 74 -12.69 -5.20 -4.05
N PHE A 75 -11.73 -5.10 -4.97
CA PHE A 75 -12.00 -5.12 -6.40
C PHE A 75 -12.59 -6.47 -6.82
N ASP A 76 -12.01 -7.60 -6.39
CA ASP A 76 -12.56 -8.93 -6.67
C ASP A 76 -14.03 -9.04 -6.21
N LYS A 77 -14.35 -8.49 -5.03
CA LYS A 77 -15.72 -8.47 -4.50
C LYS A 77 -16.65 -7.56 -5.31
N VAL A 78 -16.15 -6.45 -5.84
CA VAL A 78 -16.92 -5.56 -6.71
C VAL A 78 -17.19 -6.23 -8.05
N ASP A 79 -16.20 -6.87 -8.66
CA ASP A 79 -16.35 -7.59 -9.92
C ASP A 79 -17.38 -8.71 -9.78
N ALA A 80 -17.29 -9.53 -8.72
CA ALA A 80 -18.28 -10.57 -8.45
C ALA A 80 -19.72 -10.02 -8.29
N LYS A 81 -19.87 -8.82 -7.68
CA LYS A 81 -21.18 -8.15 -7.58
C LYS A 81 -21.67 -7.63 -8.92
N ILE A 82 -20.77 -7.10 -9.76
CA ILE A 82 -21.11 -6.62 -11.10
C ILE A 82 -21.58 -7.81 -11.95
N ASP A 83 -20.89 -8.94 -11.92
CA ASP A 83 -21.28 -10.16 -12.62
C ASP A 83 -22.65 -10.66 -12.15
N GLN A 84 -22.88 -10.65 -10.84
CA GLN A 84 -24.18 -11.01 -10.28
C GLN A 84 -25.30 -10.08 -10.77
N LEU A 85 -25.08 -8.76 -10.72
CA LEU A 85 -26.05 -7.78 -11.21
C LEU A 85 -26.30 -7.93 -12.71
N ALA A 86 -25.27 -8.18 -13.51
CA ALA A 86 -25.39 -8.40 -14.95
C ALA A 86 -26.21 -9.66 -15.27
N SER A 87 -26.02 -10.73 -14.50
CA SER A 87 -26.82 -11.96 -14.61
C SER A 87 -28.27 -11.72 -14.20
N GLU A 88 -28.51 -11.01 -13.11
CA GLU A 88 -29.87 -10.71 -12.62
C GLU A 88 -30.62 -9.84 -13.62
N LEU A 89 -29.97 -8.81 -14.17
CA LEU A 89 -30.55 -7.98 -15.23
C LEU A 89 -30.88 -8.77 -16.49
N HIS A 90 -29.99 -9.67 -16.92
CA HIS A 90 -30.28 -10.55 -18.06
C HIS A 90 -31.52 -11.43 -17.82
N ALA A 91 -31.66 -11.99 -16.62
CA ALA A 91 -32.82 -12.79 -16.25
C ALA A 91 -34.10 -11.95 -16.25
N GLN A 92 -34.08 -10.76 -15.62
CA GLN A 92 -35.24 -9.87 -15.58
C GLN A 92 -35.65 -9.40 -16.99
N ILE A 93 -34.70 -9.13 -17.88
CA ILE A 93 -34.99 -8.77 -19.27
C ILE A 93 -35.61 -9.97 -20.02
N ALA A 94 -35.11 -11.18 -19.81
CA ALA A 94 -35.66 -12.39 -20.42
C ALA A 94 -37.10 -12.65 -19.95
N ASP A 95 -37.36 -12.52 -18.66
CA ASP A 95 -38.69 -12.66 -18.07
C ASP A 95 -39.65 -11.59 -18.58
N ALA A 96 -39.24 -10.32 -18.57
CA ALA A 96 -40.05 -9.22 -19.11
C ALA A 96 -40.37 -9.41 -20.60
N LYS A 97 -39.41 -9.92 -21.39
CA LYS A 97 -39.64 -10.26 -22.79
C LYS A 97 -40.65 -11.41 -22.93
N ALA A 98 -40.54 -12.45 -22.11
CA ALA A 98 -41.46 -13.58 -22.13
C ALA A 98 -42.89 -13.15 -21.77
N ASP A 99 -43.04 -12.30 -20.76
CA ASP A 99 -44.34 -11.74 -20.35
C ASP A 99 -44.95 -10.87 -21.45
N MET A 100 -44.16 -9.99 -22.09
CA MET A 100 -44.63 -9.20 -23.23
C MET A 100 -45.09 -10.09 -24.38
N VAL A 101 -44.34 -11.15 -24.73
CA VAL A 101 -44.74 -12.11 -25.77
C VAL A 101 -46.07 -12.77 -25.40
N ARG A 102 -46.22 -13.22 -24.15
CA ARG A 102 -47.46 -13.86 -23.68
C ARG A 102 -48.65 -12.90 -23.76
N MET A 103 -48.47 -11.64 -23.38
CA MET A 103 -49.50 -10.60 -23.51
C MET A 103 -49.86 -10.32 -24.97
N MET A 104 -48.87 -10.18 -25.87
CA MET A 104 -49.13 -9.96 -27.29
C MET A 104 -49.90 -11.11 -27.93
N VAL A 105 -49.52 -12.36 -27.62
CA VAL A 105 -50.25 -13.54 -28.10
C VAL A 105 -51.68 -13.53 -27.58
N GLY A 106 -51.90 -13.28 -26.29
CA GLY A 106 -53.24 -13.19 -25.71
C GLY A 106 -54.11 -12.12 -26.39
N LEU A 107 -53.57 -10.92 -26.62
CA LEU A 107 -54.26 -9.84 -27.32
C LEU A 107 -54.60 -10.20 -28.77
N SER A 108 -53.67 -10.85 -29.50
CA SER A 108 -53.89 -11.25 -30.90
C SER A 108 -55.03 -12.26 -31.04
N VAL A 109 -55.11 -13.24 -30.13
CA VAL A 109 -56.18 -14.24 -30.10
C VAL A 109 -57.54 -13.59 -29.79
N LEU A 110 -57.57 -12.67 -28.82
CA LEU A 110 -58.79 -11.94 -28.46
C LEU A 110 -59.29 -11.05 -29.61
N GLN A 111 -58.39 -10.33 -30.28
CA GLN A 111 -58.73 -9.50 -31.43
C GLN A 111 -59.29 -10.33 -32.60
N LEU A 112 -58.69 -11.48 -32.90
CA LEU A 112 -59.20 -12.38 -33.94
C LEU A 112 -60.61 -12.91 -33.62
N ALA A 113 -60.87 -13.26 -32.35
CA ALA A 113 -62.19 -13.68 -31.91
C ALA A 113 -63.22 -12.55 -32.05
N LEU A 114 -62.86 -11.32 -31.68
CA LEU A 114 -63.70 -10.13 -31.84
C LEU A 114 -64.02 -9.82 -33.31
N ILE A 115 -63.03 -9.85 -34.19
CA ILE A 115 -63.23 -9.65 -35.64
C ILE A 115 -64.17 -10.71 -36.20
N SER A 116 -63.97 -11.97 -35.83
CA SER A 116 -64.81 -13.09 -36.26
C SER A 116 -66.28 -12.91 -35.82
N ALA A 117 -66.50 -12.50 -34.56
CA ALA A 117 -67.85 -12.24 -34.05
C ALA A 117 -68.53 -11.05 -34.74
N LEU A 118 -67.79 -9.98 -35.05
CA LEU A 118 -68.31 -8.83 -35.79
C LEU A 118 -68.72 -9.22 -37.23
N LEU A 119 -67.91 -10.03 -37.91
CA LEU A 119 -68.24 -10.53 -39.26
C LEU A 119 -69.53 -11.38 -39.26
N LEU A 120 -69.69 -12.26 -38.28
CA LEU A 120 -70.92 -13.05 -38.09
C LEU A 120 -72.16 -12.17 -37.89
N LYS A 121 -72.04 -11.13 -37.04
CA LYS A 121 -73.14 -10.21 -36.77
C LYS A 121 -73.52 -9.32 -37.96
N LEU A 122 -72.58 -9.04 -38.88
CA LEU A 122 -72.85 -8.25 -40.08
C LEU A 122 -73.48 -9.07 -41.22
N THR A 123 -73.33 -10.39 -41.17
CA THR A 123 -73.83 -11.32 -42.21
C THR A 123 -75.25 -11.82 -41.92
N HIS A 124 -75.72 -11.70 -40.67
CA HIS A 124 -77.09 -11.95 -40.23
C HIS A 124 -77.87 -10.65 -40.08
#